data_AF-A0A429MNQ7-F1
#
_entry.id   AF-A0A429MNQ7-F1
#
_cell.length_a   1.000
_cell.length_b   1.000
_cell.length_c   1.000
_cell.angle_alpha   90.00
_cell.angle_beta   90.00
_cell.angle_gamma   90.00
#
_symmetry.space_group_name_H-M   'P 1'
#
loop_
_entity.id
_entity.type
_entity.pdbx_description
1 polymer ?
#
loop_
_entity_poly.entity_id
_entity_poly.type
_entity_poly.pdbx_seq_one_letter_code
_entity_poly.pdbx_strand_id
1 'polypeptide(L)' 'MTQQACVISQLTLEFPSKVMFKELNFSLEHHQVSALIGRNGQGKSLLMQLLQKISPTTEMHISGQINWQTN' A
#
# COMPACT_ATOMS: atom_id res chain seq x y z
N MET A 1 14.19 -10.04 -17.66
CA MET A 1 14.00 -10.19 -16.20
C MET A 1 13.35 -8.92 -15.73
N THR A 2 12.18 -8.97 -15.09
CA THR A 2 11.52 -7.74 -14.60
C THR A 2 12.22 -7.29 -13.33
N GLN A 3 12.46 -5.99 -13.22
CA GLN A 3 13.05 -5.39 -12.04
C GLN A 3 11.90 -4.89 -11.16
N GLN A 4 11.88 -5.25 -9.88
CA GLN A 4 10.83 -4.80 -8.96
C GLN A 4 11.01 -3.32 -8.62
N ALA A 5 9.93 -2.54 -8.68
CA ALA A 5 9.91 -1.15 -8.20
C ALA A 5 9.76 -1.09 -6.67
N CYS A 6 8.87 -1.91 -6.12
CA CYS A 6 8.75 -2.06 -4.68
C CYS A 6 8.13 -3.40 -4.27
N VAL A 7 8.39 -3.78 -3.02
CA VAL A 7 7.80 -4.94 -2.37
C VAL A 7 7.05 -4.46 -1.12
N ILE A 8 5.77 -4.84 -1.04
CA ILE A 8 4.89 -4.57 0.08
C ILE A 8 4.74 -5.87 0.88
N SER A 9 5.05 -5.83 2.17
CA SER A 9 5.05 -6.99 3.06
C SER A 9 4.19 -6.73 4.29
N GLN A 10 3.20 -7.58 4.50
CA GLN A 10 2.30 -7.59 5.65
C GLN A 10 1.68 -6.22 5.97
N LEU A 11 1.42 -5.42 4.94
CA LEU A 11 0.95 -4.05 5.13
C LEU A 11 -0.49 -4.06 5.64
N THR A 12 -0.70 -3.48 6.81
CA THR A 12 -2.01 -3.37 7.46
C THR A 12 -2.32 -1.91 7.72
N LEU A 13 -3.57 -1.54 7.47
CA LEU A 13 -4.12 -0.22 7.76
C LEU A 13 -5.48 -0.38 8.42
N GLU A 14 -5.62 0.18 9.60
CA GLU A 14 -6.87 0.19 10.35
C GLU A 14 -7.12 1.51 11.09
N PHE A 15 -8.38 1.89 11.09
CA PHE A 15 -8.93 2.89 12.01
C PHE A 15 -9.40 2.18 13.29
N PRO A 16 -9.56 2.89 14.42
CA PRO A 16 -10.04 2.30 15.67
C PRO A 16 -11.33 1.47 15.53
N SER A 17 -12.20 1.84 14.59
CA SER A 17 -13.49 1.17 14.35
C SER A 17 -13.52 0.28 13.10
N LYS A 18 -12.47 0.26 12.27
CA LYS A 18 -12.51 -0.41 10.97
C LYS A 18 -11.14 -0.76 10.42
N VAL A 19 -10.95 -2.03 10.10
CA VAL A 19 -9.82 -2.50 9.28
C VAL A 19 -10.10 -2.18 7.80
N MET A 20 -9.19 -1.47 7.15
CA MET A 20 -9.32 -1.14 5.72
C MET A 20 -8.74 -2.24 4.85
N PHE A 21 -7.55 -2.72 5.21
CA PHE A 21 -6.92 -3.91 4.66
C PHE A 21 -5.92 -4.47 5.68
N LYS A 22 -5.75 -5.79 5.64
CA LYS A 22 -4.93 -6.54 6.58
C LYS A 22 -3.94 -7.40 5.80
N GLU A 23 -2.67 -7.33 6.21
CA GLU A 23 -1.59 -8.18 5.71
C GLU A 23 -1.51 -8.23 4.17
N LEU A 24 -1.53 -7.06 3.52
CA LEU A 24 -1.31 -7.00 2.07
C LEU A 24 0.13 -7.41 1.74
N ASN A 25 0.28 -8.32 0.77
CA ASN A 25 1.56 -8.81 0.28
C ASN A 25 1.54 -8.79 -1.25
N PHE A 26 2.34 -7.93 -1.87
CA PHE A 26 2.47 -7.85 -3.34
C PHE A 26 3.75 -7.12 -3.73
N SER A 27 4.21 -7.30 -4.98
CA SER A 27 5.24 -6.48 -5.59
C SER A 27 4.67 -5.65 -6.74
N LEU A 28 5.30 -4.50 -7.00
CA LEU A 28 5.09 -3.73 -8.22
C LEU A 28 6.38 -3.81 -9.04
N GLU A 29 6.25 -4.02 -10.35
CA GLU A 29 7.38 -4.13 -11.26
C GLU A 29 7.66 -2.79 -11.97
N HIS A 30 8.93 -2.51 -12.25
CA HIS A 30 9.32 -1.42 -13.14
C HIS A 30 8.80 -1.66 -14.56
N HIS A 31 8.46 -0.56 -15.24
CA HIS A 31 7.96 -0.57 -16.61
C HIS A 31 6.67 -1.38 -16.83
N GLN A 32 5.93 -1.69 -15.76
CA GLN A 32 4.64 -2.34 -15.83
C GLN A 32 3.52 -1.39 -15.38
N VAL A 33 2.39 -1.45 -16.08
CA VAL A 33 1.15 -0.79 -15.65
C VAL A 33 0.38 -1.74 -14.75
N SER A 34 0.11 -1.31 -13.52
CA SER A 34 -0.70 -2.04 -12.54
C SER A 34 -1.98 -1.26 -12.23
N ALA A 35 -3.10 -1.97 -12.04
CA ALA A 35 -4.39 -1.38 -11.72
C ALA A 35 -4.83 -1.73 -10.30
N LEU A 36 -5.19 -0.73 -9.50
CA LEU A 36 -5.80 -0.90 -8.18
C LEU A 36 -7.32 -0.73 -8.31
N ILE A 37 -8.05 -1.84 -8.24
CA ILE A 37 -9.52 -1.87 -8.41
C ILE A 37 -10.24 -2.22 -7.10
N GLY A 38 -11.51 -1.83 -7.01
CA GLY A 38 -12.37 -2.16 -5.87
C GLY A 38 -13.44 -1.11 -5.60
N ARG A 39 -14.43 -1.44 -4.76
CA ARG A 39 -15.54 -0.53 -4.39
C ARG A 39 -15.05 0.73 -3.66
N ASN A 40 -15.89 1.76 -3.61
CA ASN A 40 -15.61 2.97 -2.83
C ASN A 40 -15.51 2.64 -1.34
N GLY A 41 -14.61 3.34 -0.62
CA GLY A 41 -14.41 3.11 0.82
C GLY A 41 -13.56 1.89 1.21
N GLN A 42 -12.91 1.22 0.24
CA GLN A 42 -12.02 0.06 0.47
C GLN A 42 -10.55 0.42 0.69
N GLY A 43 -10.21 1.71 0.84
CA GLY A 43 -8.83 2.12 1.17
C GLY A 43 -7.88 2.28 -0.02
N LYS A 44 -8.38 2.29 -1.26
CA LYS A 44 -7.53 2.48 -2.46
C LYS A 44 -6.69 3.76 -2.42
N SER A 45 -7.32 4.91 -2.12
CA SER A 45 -6.60 6.19 -2.01
C SER A 45 -5.62 6.21 -0.83
N LEU A 46 -5.94 5.53 0.27
CA LEU A 46 -5.04 5.40 1.42
C LEU A 46 -3.82 4.55 1.04
N LEU A 47 -3.99 3.42 0.34
CA LEU A 47 -2.88 2.62 -0.16
C LEU A 47 -1.96 3.45 -1.08
N MET A 48 -2.54 4.26 -1.96
CA MET A 48 -1.77 5.19 -2.81
C MET A 48 -1.01 6.25 -2.00
N GLN A 49 -1.57 6.78 -0.91
CA GLN A 49 -0.87 7.72 -0.02
C GLN A 49 0.31 7.04 0.68
N LEU A 50 0.12 5.83 1.20
CA LEU A 50 1.20 5.06 1.83
C LEU A 50 2.34 4.77 0.86
N LEU A 51 2.02 4.36 -0.38
CA LEU A 51 3.02 4.14 -1.44
C LEU A 51 3.82 5.41 -1.74
N GLN A 52 3.16 6.58 -1.75
CA GLN A 52 3.81 7.89 -1.94
C GLN A 52 4.54 8.41 -0.70
N LYS A 53 4.55 7.66 0.41
CA LYS A 53 5.10 8.10 1.71
C LYS A 53 4.44 9.38 2.24
N ILE A 54 3.18 9.63 1.87
CA ILE A 54 2.39 10.74 2.38
C ILE A 54 1.74 10.29 3.68
N SER A 55 2.05 10.99 4.76
CA SER A 55 1.43 10.74 6.06
C SER A 55 -0.05 11.13 6.02
N PRO A 56 -0.98 10.20 6.29
CA PRO A 56 -2.39 10.53 6.43
C PRO A 56 -2.61 11.39 7.68
N THR A 57 -3.56 12.32 7.59
CA THR A 57 -3.82 13.36 8.62
C THR A 57 -4.70 12.89 9.78
N THR A 58 -5.14 11.63 9.77
CA THR A 58 -6.09 11.06 10.74
C THR A 58 -5.39 10.02 11.61
N GLU A 59 -5.83 9.89 12.86
CA GLU A 59 -5.36 8.81 13.74
C GLU A 59 -5.71 7.44 13.16
N MET A 60 -4.67 6.67 12.85
CA MET A 60 -4.78 5.34 12.26
C MET A 60 -3.56 4.51 12.62
N HIS A 61 -3.75 3.20 12.71
CA HIS A 61 -2.69 2.25 12.93
C HIS A 61 -2.23 1.70 11.57
N ILE A 62 -0.94 1.84 11.30
CA ILE A 62 -0.27 1.35 10.10
C ILE A 62 0.88 0.45 10.56
N SER A 63 0.94 -0.77 10.03
CA SER A 63 2.04 -1.71 10.28
C SER A 63 2.43 -2.46 8.99
N GLY A 64 3.58 -3.13 9.01
CA GLY A 64 4.18 -3.76 7.83
C GLY A 64 5.24 -2.89 7.16
N GLN A 65 5.65 -3.27 5.96
CA GLN A 65 6.78 -2.63 5.26
C GLN A 65 6.47 -2.36 3.79
N ILE A 66 6.97 -1.23 3.29
CA ILE A 66 7.02 -0.89 1.87
C ILE A 66 8.49 -0.64 1.52
N ASN A 67 9.10 -1.63 0.85
CA ASN A 67 10.50 -1.61 0.46
C ASN A 67 10.60 -1.15 -0.99
N TRP A 68 10.88 0.13 -1.19
CA TRP A 68 11.18 0.69 -2.51
C TRP A 68 12.58 0.32 -2.93
N GLN A 69 12.73 -0.22 -4.15
CA GLN A 69 14.03 -0.48 -4.74
C GLN A 69 14.48 0.80 -5.43
N THR A 70 15.54 1.41 -4.92
CA THR A 70 16.27 2.48 -5.64
C THR A 70 17.28 1.82 -6.56
N ASN A 71 17.26 2.22 -7.84
CA ASN A 71 18.34 1.93 -8.78
C ASN A 71 19.62 2.67 -8.41
#